data_AF-A0A8T4EC26-F1
#
_entry.id   AF-A0A8T4EC26-F1
#
_cell.length_a   1.000
_cell.length_b   1.000
_cell.length_c   1.000
_cell.angle_alpha   90.00
_cell.angle_beta   90.00
_cell.angle_gamma   90.00
#
_symmetry.space_group_name_H-M   'P 1'
#
loop_
_entity.id
_entity.type
_entity.pdbx_description
1 polymer ?
#
loop_
_entity_poly.entity_id
_entity_poly.type
_entity_poly.pdbx_seq_one_letter_code
_entity_poly.pdbx_strand_id
1 'polypeptide(L)' 'MSKLVCKKCGAEVSVPVHCGKDMHIEGSQLVCWMGAVCGHQDIPKHCGTAMAIKQ' A
#
# COMPACT_ATOMS: atom_id res chain seq x y z
N MET A 1 -1.27 -10.56 -6.37
CA MET A 1 -0.87 -9.15 -6.38
C MET A 1 -2.01 -8.34 -5.81
N SER A 2 -1.87 -7.90 -4.57
CA SER A 2 -2.78 -6.96 -3.93
C SER A 2 -2.71 -5.61 -4.63
N LYS A 3 -3.83 -4.89 -4.64
CA LYS A 3 -3.92 -3.55 -5.23
C LYS A 3 -4.39 -2.56 -4.19
N LEU A 4 -3.95 -1.32 -4.32
CA LEU A 4 -4.55 -0.18 -3.64
C LEU A 4 -5.61 0.42 -4.56
N VAL A 5 -6.75 0.81 -3.99
CA VAL A 5 -7.85 1.44 -4.68
C VAL A 5 -8.14 2.82 -4.07
N CYS A 6 -8.32 3.82 -4.92
CA CYS A 6 -8.85 5.11 -4.50
C CYS A 6 -10.35 4.97 -4.23
N LYS A 7 -10.78 5.28 -3.01
CA LYS A 7 -12.19 5.19 -2.62
C LYS A 7 -13.11 6.24 -3.28
N LYS A 8 -12.55 7.27 -3.92
CA LYS A 8 -13.34 8.33 -4.59
C LYS A 8 -13.64 8.03 -6.05
N CYS A 9 -12.63 7.64 -6.83
CA CYS A 9 -12.77 7.45 -8.28
C CYS A 9 -12.61 5.98 -8.72
N GLY A 10 -12.21 5.08 -7.82
CA GLY A 10 -11.98 3.67 -8.14
C GLY A 10 -10.64 3.36 -8.81
N ALA A 11 -9.76 4.35 -8.99
CA ALA A 11 -8.43 4.13 -9.58
C ALA A 11 -7.62 3.09 -8.78
N GLU A 12 -6.92 2.20 -9.48
CA GLU A 12 -6.13 1.13 -8.88
C GLU A 12 -4.64 1.31 -9.14
N VAL A 13 -3.82 1.04 -8.12
CA VAL A 13 -2.37 0.91 -8.26
C VAL A 13 -1.91 -0.37 -7.58
N SER A 14 -0.85 -0.99 -8.08
CA SER A 14 -0.31 -2.20 -7.46
C SER A 14 0.32 -1.89 -6.10
N VAL A 15 0.17 -2.82 -5.15
CA VAL A 15 0.91 -2.74 -3.88
C VAL A 15 2.39 -2.99 -4.18
N PRO A 16 3.32 -2.19 -3.62
CA PRO A 16 4.75 -2.43 -3.77
C PRO A 16 5.16 -3.78 -3.21
N VAL A 17 6.12 -4.43 -3.88
CA VAL A 17 6.69 -5.71 -3.47
C VAL A 17 8.05 -5.46 -2.83
N HIS A 18 8.26 -6.04 -1.64
CA HIS A 18 9.58 -6.06 -0.99
C HIS A 18 9.85 -7.44 -0.41
N CYS A 19 11.09 -7.92 -0.52
CA CYS A 19 11.47 -9.30 -0.13
C CYS A 19 10.58 -10.39 -0.78
N GLY A 20 10.12 -10.16 -2.02
CA GLY A 20 9.33 -11.12 -2.78
C GLY A 20 7.86 -11.26 -2.35
N LYS A 21 7.35 -10.36 -1.49
CA LYS A 21 5.94 -10.32 -1.08
C LYS A 21 5.37 -8.91 -1.18
N ASP A 22 4.07 -8.82 -1.43
CA ASP A 22 3.32 -7.56 -1.34
C ASP A 22 3.45 -7.02 0.11
N MET A 23 3.79 -5.75 0.25
CA MET A 23 3.82 -5.07 1.55
C MET A 23 2.42 -5.07 2.19
N HIS A 24 2.33 -5.07 3.53
CA HIS A 24 1.06 -4.95 4.25
C HIS A 24 0.82 -3.52 4.72
N ILE A 25 -0.42 -3.17 5.07
CA ILE A 25 -0.71 -1.88 5.73
C ILE A 25 -0.48 -2.03 7.24
N GLU A 26 0.31 -1.11 7.80
CA GLU A 26 0.43 -0.89 9.23
C GLU A 26 0.20 0.59 9.52
N GLY A 27 -0.92 0.92 10.18
CA GLY A 27 -1.34 2.30 10.40
C GLY A 27 -1.54 3.06 9.08
N SER A 28 -0.70 4.06 8.84
CA SER A 28 -0.72 4.92 7.63
C SER A 28 0.36 4.58 6.61
N GLN A 29 1.05 3.45 6.76
CA GLN A 29 2.19 3.08 5.92
C GLN A 29 2.03 1.67 5.35
N LEU A 30 2.73 1.43 4.24
CA LEU A 30 3.01 0.11 3.72
C LEU A 30 4.32 -0.37 4.32
N VAL A 31 4.31 -1.54 4.94
CA VAL A 31 5.43 -2.12 5.66
C VAL A 31 5.73 -3.51 5.10
N CYS A 32 7.03 -3.82 4.97
CA CYS A 32 7.48 -5.15 4.59
C CYS A 32 7.12 -6.15 5.69
N TRP A 33 6.84 -7.40 5.32
CA TRP A 33 6.57 -8.48 6.28
C TRP A 33 7.74 -8.77 7.24
N MET A 34 8.97 -8.37 6.90
CA MET A 34 10.13 -8.44 7.78
C MET A 34 10.24 -7.25 8.75
N GLY A 35 9.29 -6.30 8.71
CA GLY A 35 9.23 -5.11 9.53
C GLY A 35 9.63 -3.82 8.80
N ALA A 36 9.31 -2.67 9.42
CA ALA A 36 9.54 -1.34 8.83
C ALA A 36 11.02 -1.00 8.59
N VAL A 37 11.92 -1.58 9.38
CA VAL A 37 13.38 -1.44 9.20
C VAL A 37 13.85 -2.07 7.90
N CYS A 38 13.20 -3.16 7.45
CA CYS A 38 13.52 -3.82 6.18
C CYS A 38 13.02 -3.01 4.99
N GLY A 39 11.81 -2.46 5.09
CA GLY A 39 11.27 -1.55 4.10
C GLY A 39 9.91 -1.01 4.54
N HIS A 40 9.73 0.29 4.43
CA HIS A 40 8.46 0.96 4.65
C HIS A 40 8.32 2.13 3.68
N GLN A 41 7.08 2.51 3.39
CA GLN A 41 6.76 3.72 2.66
C GLN A 41 5.35 4.19 3.03
N ASP A 42 5.07 5.47 2.84
CA ASP A 42 3.71 5.98 3.04
C ASP A 42 2.72 5.38 2.03
N ILE A 43 1.46 5.25 2.43
CA ILE A 43 0.41 4.83 1.50
C ILE A 43 0.23 5.93 0.43
N PRO A 44 0.31 5.58 -0.87
CA PRO A 44 0.08 6.52 -1.96
C PRO A 44 -1.25 7.27 -1.81
N LYS A 45 -1.21 8.58 -2.10
CA LYS A 45 -2.40 9.43 -2.10
C LYS A 45 -2.92 9.62 -3.53
N HIS A 46 -4.22 9.50 -3.69
CA HIS A 46 -4.92 9.80 -4.95
C HIS A 46 -6.23 10.54 -4.65
N CYS A 47 -6.60 11.51 -5.50
CA CYS A 47 -7.75 12.42 -5.27
C CYS A 47 -7.74 13.09 -3.87
N GLY A 48 -6.55 13.42 -3.36
CA GLY A 48 -6.35 14.05 -2.06
C GLY A 48 -6.57 13.13 -0.85
N THR A 49 -6.73 11.83 -1.04
CA THR A 49 -6.93 10.85 0.03
C THR A 49 -5.95 9.68 -0.08
N ALA A 50 -5.54 9.09 1.05
CA ALA A 50 -4.78 7.85 1.03
C ALA A 50 -5.60 6.74 0.35
N MET A 51 -4.95 5.97 -0.52
CA MET A 51 -5.57 4.80 -1.14
C MET A 51 -5.74 3.68 -0.10
N ALA A 52 -6.60 2.69 -0.37
CA ALA A 52 -6.85 1.59 0.56
C ALA A 52 -6.60 0.23 -0.11
N ILE A 53 -6.22 -0.80 0.65
CA ILE A 53 -6.10 -2.16 0.09
C ILE A 53 -7.45 -2.61 -0.46
N LYS A 54 -7.45 -3.03 -1.73
CA LYS A 54 -8.53 -3.75 -2.37
C LYS A 54 -8.32 -5.23 -2.01
N GLN A 55 -9.10 -5.70 -1.04
CA GLN A 55 -9.18 -7.12 -0.69
C GLN A 55 -9.88 -7.91 -1.79
#